data_AF-A0A9D2AFH1-F1
#
_entry.id   AF-A0A9D2AFH1-F1
#
_cell.length_a   1.000
_cell.length_b   1.000
_cell.length_c   1.000
_cell.angle_alpha   90.00
_cell.angle_beta   90.00
_cell.angle_gamma   90.00
#
_symmetry.space_group_name_H-M   'P 1'
#
loop_
_entity.id
_entity.type
_entity.pdbx_description
1 polymer ?
#
loop_
_entity_poly.entity_id
_entity_poly.type
_entity_poly.pdbx_seq_one_letter_code
_entity_poly.pdbx_strand_id
1 'polypeptide(L)' 'MKNSRLVNFPEQLKELREEYGVTQTALAQGIGVSKGLISLWENGLREPTLSNLVALADYFDVSLDFLTGRIQD' A
#
# COMPACT_ATOMS: atom_id res chain seq x y z
N MET A 1 25.71 -6.76 -3.11
CA MET A 1 25.04 -5.79 -3.98
C MET A 1 23.69 -5.51 -3.33
N LYS A 2 23.48 -4.30 -2.83
CA LYS A 2 22.19 -3.88 -2.26
C LYS A 2 21.29 -3.56 -3.45
N ASN A 3 20.26 -4.38 -3.69
CA ASN A 3 19.31 -4.10 -4.76
C ASN A 3 18.29 -3.13 -4.19
N SER A 4 18.71 -1.85 -4.12
CA SER A 4 17.85 -0.76 -3.68
C SER A 4 16.66 -0.63 -4.63
N ARG A 5 15.54 -1.27 -4.32
CA ARG A 5 14.27 -1.10 -5.04
C ARG A 5 13.74 0.29 -4.66
N LEU A 6 13.89 1.26 -5.55
CA LEU A 6 13.29 2.59 -5.38
C LEU A 6 11.80 2.51 -5.74
N VAL A 7 10.98 1.93 -4.86
CA VAL A 7 9.52 1.88 -5.03
C VAL A 7 8.90 2.98 -4.19
N ASN A 8 7.99 3.77 -4.76
CA ASN A 8 7.21 4.75 -4.01
C ASN A 8 5.93 4.09 -3.45
N PHE A 9 5.31 4.73 -2.45
CA PHE A 9 4.10 4.19 -1.82
C PHE A 9 2.98 3.79 -2.81
N PRO A 10 2.60 4.61 -3.82
CA PRO A 10 1.57 4.23 -4.79
C PRO A 10 1.85 2.91 -5.52
N GLU A 11 3.07 2.74 -6.02
CA GLU A 11 3.49 1.54 -6.74
C GLU A 11 3.57 0.35 -5.79
N GLN A 12 4.16 0.52 -4.60
CA GLN A 12 4.27 -0.51 -3.58
C GLN A 12 2.90 -1.04 -3.13
N LEU A 13 1.93 -0.15 -2.92
CA LEU A 13 0.56 -0.52 -2.55
C LEU A 13 -0.10 -1.36 -3.64
N LYS A 14 0.07 -0.97 -4.91
CA LYS A 14 -0.49 -1.68 -6.04
C LYS A 14 0.13 -3.07 -6.19
N GLU A 15 1.46 -3.16 -6.08
CA GLU A 15 2.20 -4.43 -6.12
C GLU A 15 1.73 -5.37 -5.01
N LEU A 16 1.71 -4.92 -3.74
CA LEU A 16 1.20 -5.70 -2.61
C LEU A 16 -0.22 -6.21 -2.84
N ARG A 17 -1.11 -5.35 -3.34
CA ARG A 17 -2.49 -5.72 -3.63
C ARG A 17 -2.56 -6.84 -4.69
N GLU A 18 -1.74 -6.74 -5.72
CA GLU A 18 -1.68 -7.71 -6.82
C GLU A 18 -1.05 -9.04 -6.38
N GLU A 19 0.01 -8.99 -5.57
CA GLU A 19 0.65 -10.17 -4.96
C GLU A 19 -0.29 -10.91 -3.99
N TYR A 20 -1.09 -10.18 -3.22
CA TYR A 20 -2.16 -10.75 -2.38
C TYR A 20 -3.36 -11.27 -3.20
N GLY A 21 -3.42 -10.99 -4.51
CA GLY A 21 -4.50 -11.45 -5.37
C GLY A 21 -5.86 -10.81 -5.09
N VAL A 22 -5.89 -9.61 -4.47
CA VAL A 22 -7.14 -8.94 -4.09
C VAL A 22 -7.48 -7.78 -5.03
N THR A 23 -8.77 -7.52 -5.22
CA THR A 23 -9.23 -6.36 -5.98
C THR A 23 -9.15 -5.09 -5.13
N GLN A 24 -9.14 -3.90 -5.76
CA GLN A 24 -9.22 -2.63 -5.03
C GLN A 24 -10.48 -2.56 -4.13
N THR A 25 -11.59 -3.16 -4.56
CA THR A 25 -12.82 -3.26 -3.76
C THR A 25 -12.63 -4.14 -2.53
N ALA A 26 -12.00 -5.31 -2.69
CA ALA A 26 -11.76 -6.23 -1.58
C ALA A 26 -10.79 -5.63 -0.55
N LEU A 27 -9.71 -4.98 -1.01
CA LEU A 27 -8.80 -4.25 -0.12
C LEU A 27 -9.54 -3.14 0.63
N ALA A 28 -10.33 -2.33 -0.09
CA ALA A 28 -11.09 -1.24 0.51
C ALA A 28 -12.05 -1.75 1.61
N GLN A 29 -12.73 -2.86 1.37
CA GLN A 29 -13.58 -3.51 2.38
C GLN A 29 -12.77 -4.02 3.58
N GLY A 30 -11.60 -4.62 3.33
CA GLY A 30 -10.72 -5.16 4.37
C GLY A 30 -10.21 -4.11 5.36
N ILE A 31 -10.00 -2.87 4.90
CA ILE A 31 -9.48 -1.78 5.74
C ILE A 31 -10.53 -0.69 6.05
N GLY A 32 -11.79 -0.89 5.67
CA GLY A 32 -12.89 0.02 6.01
C GLY A 32 -12.89 1.37 5.27
N VAL A 33 -12.47 1.40 4.00
CA VAL A 33 -12.46 2.61 3.16
C VAL A 33 -13.23 2.42 1.85
N SER A 34 -13.32 3.47 1.02
CA SER A 34 -13.93 3.35 -0.30
C SER A 34 -12.93 2.84 -1.35
N LYS A 35 -13.42 2.10 -2.34
CA LYS A 35 -12.61 1.68 -3.52
C LYS A 35 -11.97 2.87 -4.23
N GLY A 36 -12.66 4.03 -4.23
CA GLY A 36 -12.14 5.27 -4.81
C GLY A 36 -10.88 5.74 -4.10
N LEU A 37 -10.80 5.61 -2.77
CA LEU A 37 -9.58 5.96 -2.02
C LEU A 37 -8.40 5.07 -2.38
N ILE A 38 -8.59 3.76 -2.48
CA ILE A 38 -7.53 2.84 -2.95
C ILE A 38 -7.02 3.26 -4.31
N SER A 39 -7.93 3.55 -5.25
CA SER A 39 -7.55 4.02 -6.59
C SER A 39 -6.77 5.33 -6.54
N LEU A 40 -7.16 6.29 -5.71
CA LEU A 40 -6.42 7.56 -5.59
C LEU A 40 -5.01 7.35 -5.02
N TRP A 41 -4.85 6.44 -4.06
CA TRP A 41 -3.55 6.09 -3.48
C TRP A 41 -2.64 5.38 -4.48
N GLU A 42 -3.13 4.35 -5.18
CA GLU A 42 -2.35 3.61 -6.19
C GLU A 42 -1.96 4.47 -7.41
N ASN A 43 -2.63 5.61 -7.64
CA ASN A 43 -2.28 6.56 -8.70
C ASN A 43 -1.51 7.79 -8.18
N GLY A 44 -1.17 7.85 -6.89
CA GLY A 44 -0.45 8.99 -6.30
C GLY A 44 -1.24 10.31 -6.33
N LEU A 45 -2.56 10.24 -6.48
CA LEU A 45 -3.44 11.42 -6.58
C LEU A 45 -3.88 11.93 -5.20
N ARG A 46 -3.67 11.12 -4.16
CA ARG A 46 -3.97 11.47 -2.77
C ARG A 46 -3.03 10.72 -1.84
N GLU A 47 -2.65 11.39 -0.76
CA GLU A 47 -1.91 10.76 0.33
C GLU A 47 -2.87 10.07 1.33
N PRO A 48 -2.52 8.89 1.85
CA PRO A 48 -3.24 8.27 2.95
C PRO A 48 -2.96 9.01 4.28
N THR A 49 -3.89 8.90 5.24
CA THR A 49 -3.60 9.30 6.62
C THR A 49 -2.73 8.25 7.30
N LEU A 50 -2.12 8.59 8.43
CA LEU A 50 -1.39 7.62 9.26
C LEU A 50 -2.26 6.40 9.63
N SER A 51 -3.53 6.62 9.99
CA SER A 51 -4.46 5.52 10.31
C SER A 51 -4.68 4.58 9.13
N ASN A 52 -4.74 5.09 7.90
CA ASN A 52 -4.88 4.27 6.71
C ASN A 52 -3.60 3.47 6.45
N LEU A 53 -2.43 4.09 6.64
CA LEU A 53 -1.14 3.40 6.50
C LEU A 53 -1.00 2.26 7.50
N VAL A 54 -1.39 2.47 8.76
CA VAL A 54 -1.40 1.41 9.79
C VAL A 54 -2.37 0.28 9.39
N ALA A 55 -3.59 0.61 8.98
CA ALA A 55 -4.56 -0.41 8.57
C ALA A 55 -4.09 -1.22 7.33
N LEU A 56 -3.40 -0.58 6.39
CA LEU A 56 -2.79 -1.24 5.24
C LEU A 56 -1.63 -2.16 5.66
N ALA A 57 -0.76 -1.68 6.55
CA ALA A 57 0.35 -2.46 7.09
C ALA A 57 -0.14 -3.71 7.83
N ASP A 58 -1.16 -3.55 8.67
CA ASP A 58 -1.81 -4.66 9.39
C ASP A 58 -2.49 -5.65 8.43
N TYR A 59 -3.18 -5.14 7.39
CA TYR A 59 -3.86 -5.99 6.40
C TYR A 59 -2.89 -6.87 5.61
N PHE A 60 -1.73 -6.34 5.25
CA PHE A 60 -0.70 -7.04 4.49
C PHE A 60 0.37 -7.71 5.36
N ASP A 61 0.28 -7.61 6.69
CA ASP A 61 1.29 -8.11 7.64
C ASP A 61 2.72 -7.64 7.31
N VAL A 62 2.87 -6.33 7.05
CA VAL A 62 4.15 -5.69 6.72
C VAL A 62 4.42 -4.49 7.62
N SER A 63 5.68 -4.04 7.69
CA SER A 63 6.02 -2.78 8.37
C SER A 63 5.61 -1.56 7.54
N LEU A 64 5.46 -0.40 8.21
CA LEU A 64 5.26 0.88 7.51
C LEU A 64 6.43 1.24 6.59
N ASP A 65 7.66 0.89 6.96
CA ASP A 65 8.84 1.13 6.13
C ASP A 65 8.78 0.30 4.85
N PHE A 66 8.33 -0.95 4.92
CA PHE A 66 8.07 -1.77 3.75
C PHE A 66 6.96 -1.18 2.88
N LEU A 67 5.80 -0.89 3.48
CA LEU A 67 4.64 -0.35 2.78
C LEU A 67 4.94 0.97 2.05
N THR A 68 5.77 1.84 2.65
CA THR A 68 6.10 3.16 2.12
C THR A 68 7.37 3.18 1.27
N GLY A 69 7.99 2.02 1.02
CA GLY A 69 9.18 1.90 0.18
C GLY A 69 10.46 2.48 0.80
N ARG A 70 10.54 2.56 2.14
CA ARG A 70 11.68 3.12 2.89
C ARG A 70 12.71 2.08 3.33
N ILE A 71 12.57 0.83 2.90
CA ILE A 71 13.57 -0.20 3.22
C ILE A 71 14.86 0.11 2.46
N GLN A 72 15.93 0.31 3.21
CA GLN A 72 17.29 0.15 2.70
C GLN A 72 17.71 -1.29 3.00
N ASP A 73 18.04 -2.07 1.96
CA ASP A 73 18.91 -3.24 2.13
C ASP A 73 20.19 -2.84 2.89
#